data_AF-A0A2X4TFA6-F1
#
_entry.id   AF-A0A2X4TFA6-F1
#
_cell.length_a   1.000
_cell.length_b   1.000
_cell.length_c   1.000
_cell.angle_alpha   90.00
_cell.angle_beta   90.00
_cell.angle_gamma   90.00
#
_symmetry.space_group_name_H-M   'P 1'
#
loop_
_entity.id
_entity.type
_entity.pdbx_description
1 polymer ?
#
loop_
_entity_poly.entity_id
_entity_poly.type
_entity_poly.pdbx_seq_one_letter_code
_entity_poly.pdbx_strand_id
1 'polypeptide(L)'
;MKRLAQQAGGAHKTVSDRMAQGMDKRTLQNEMAMIRVVLRQAGRVKLADSDRISNRAVGISGASRNGTRRAITDGKYQAVQESARLKDPGLAAALELARLMGLRSQEAVRCPQSFSKWKQALDNAIGIAGQRNGRLIDRATLKEAMQFWRRQAERLGLTGQNSPHSLRYAWAQMLFAIIWRRDSVNRRRWR
;
A
#
# COMPACT_ATOMS: atom_id res chain seq x y z
N MET A 1 14.30 44.16 2.42
CA MET A 1 13.58 42.93 2.03
C MET A 1 14.19 42.22 0.81
N LYS A 2 15.50 41.93 0.82
CA LYS A 2 16.19 41.16 -0.25
C LYS A 2 17.15 40.08 0.31
N ARG A 3 17.12 39.82 1.62
CA ARG A 3 18.09 38.93 2.32
C ARG A 3 17.49 37.71 3.02
N LEU A 4 16.20 37.42 2.85
CA LEU A 4 15.57 36.18 3.37
C LEU A 4 15.36 35.09 2.30
N ALA A 5 15.58 35.40 1.02
CA ALA A 5 15.46 34.42 -0.07
C ALA A 5 16.77 33.64 -0.33
N GLN A 6 17.87 33.99 0.32
CA GLN A 6 19.20 33.45 0.02
C GLN A 6 19.69 32.38 1.02
N GLN A 7 18.90 32.08 2.07
CA GLN A 7 19.24 31.06 3.09
C GLN A 7 18.55 29.70 2.89
N ALA A 8 17.82 29.49 1.79
CA ALA A 8 17.27 28.18 1.43
C ALA A 8 17.98 27.65 0.17
N GLY A 9 19.24 27.20 0.33
CA GLY A 9 19.98 26.45 -0.68
C GLY A 9 19.42 25.04 -0.91
N GLY A 10 18.11 24.89 -1.04
CA GLY A 10 17.45 23.65 -1.45
C GLY A 10 16.91 23.83 -2.85
N ALA A 11 17.60 23.29 -3.86
CA ALA A 11 17.12 23.31 -5.24
C ALA A 11 15.66 22.83 -5.28
N HIS A 12 14.73 23.73 -5.61
CA HIS A 12 13.34 23.35 -5.87
C HIS A 12 13.31 22.51 -7.14
N LYS A 13 13.57 21.20 -7.02
CA LYS A 13 13.53 20.26 -8.13
C LYS A 13 12.09 20.20 -8.64
N THR A 14 11.86 20.76 -9.80
CA THR A 14 10.60 20.68 -10.53
C THR A 14 10.38 19.24 -11.02
N VAL A 15 9.15 18.91 -11.42
CA VAL A 15 8.86 17.61 -12.04
C VAL A 15 9.76 17.38 -13.27
N SER A 16 10.04 18.45 -14.03
CA SER A 16 10.95 18.45 -15.17
C SER A 16 12.38 18.06 -14.79
N ASP A 17 12.92 18.59 -13.69
CA ASP A 17 14.27 18.26 -13.22
C ASP A 17 14.40 16.79 -12.81
N ARG A 18 13.30 16.20 -12.33
CA ARG A 18 13.25 14.80 -11.91
C ARG A 18 13.06 13.86 -13.08
N MET A 19 12.36 14.29 -14.13
CA MET A 19 12.36 13.60 -15.42
C MET A 19 13.76 13.60 -16.05
N ALA A 20 14.48 14.72 -15.98
CA ALA A 20 15.87 14.82 -16.45
C ALA A 20 16.83 13.91 -15.67
N GLN A 21 16.52 13.60 -14.40
CA GLN A 21 17.22 12.61 -13.57
C GLN A 21 16.82 11.15 -13.90
N GLY A 22 16.06 10.91 -14.97
CA GLY A 22 15.67 9.56 -15.41
C GLY A 22 14.56 8.92 -14.60
N MET A 23 13.82 9.68 -13.79
CA MET A 23 12.70 9.13 -13.02
C MET A 23 11.53 8.75 -13.93
N ASP A 24 11.00 7.54 -13.72
CA ASP A 24 9.86 7.05 -14.48
C ASP A 24 8.60 7.91 -14.28
N LYS A 25 7.88 8.17 -15.38
CA LYS A 25 6.67 9.01 -15.40
C LYS A 25 5.60 8.48 -14.43
N ARG A 26 5.46 7.17 -14.24
CA ARG A 26 4.47 6.60 -13.31
C ARG A 26 4.82 6.91 -11.85
N THR A 27 6.10 6.91 -11.50
CA THR A 27 6.57 7.28 -10.16
C THR A 27 6.19 8.73 -9.85
N LEU A 28 6.50 9.64 -10.77
CA LEU A 28 6.13 11.06 -10.65
C LEU A 28 4.60 11.25 -10.58
N GLN A 29 3.83 10.50 -11.38
CA GLN A 29 2.36 10.55 -11.31
C GLN A 29 1.81 10.09 -9.96
N ASN A 30 2.39 9.05 -9.35
CA ASN A 30 1.98 8.56 -8.03
C ASN A 30 2.27 9.58 -6.94
N GLU A 31 3.42 10.23 -6.99
CA GLU A 31 3.77 11.29 -6.06
C GLU A 31 2.87 12.51 -6.21
N MET A 32 2.58 12.95 -7.44
CA MET A 32 1.64 14.04 -7.69
C MET A 32 0.23 13.69 -7.17
N ALA A 33 -0.18 12.43 -7.23
CA ALA A 33 -1.43 11.98 -6.62
C ALA A 33 -1.39 12.10 -5.09
N MET A 34 -0.29 11.72 -4.43
CA MET A 34 -0.10 11.88 -2.99
C MET A 34 -0.10 13.36 -2.57
N ILE A 35 0.59 14.22 -3.32
CA ILE A 35 0.61 15.67 -3.07
C ILE A 35 -0.81 16.23 -3.11
N ARG A 36 -1.63 15.84 -4.10
CA ARG A 36 -3.04 16.26 -4.17
C ARG A 36 -3.85 15.76 -2.98
N VAL A 37 -3.63 14.54 -2.50
CA VAL A 37 -4.29 14.03 -1.29
C VAL A 37 -3.94 14.88 -0.07
N VAL A 38 -2.65 15.16 0.15
CA VAL A 38 -2.18 16.00 1.27
C VAL A 38 -2.76 17.41 1.18
N LEU A 39 -2.78 18.01 -0.01
CA LEU A 39 -3.37 19.33 -0.22
C LEU A 39 -4.87 19.36 0.12
N ARG A 40 -5.63 18.32 -0.27
CA ARG A 40 -7.06 18.22 0.10
C ARG A 40 -7.23 18.07 1.61
N GLN A 41 -6.42 17.24 2.27
CA GLN A 41 -6.43 17.08 3.73
C GLN A 41 -6.09 18.38 4.47
N ALA A 42 -5.21 19.22 3.90
CA ALA A 42 -4.88 20.54 4.43
C ALA A 42 -5.93 21.63 4.09
N GLY A 43 -7.10 21.26 3.56
CA GLY A 43 -8.16 22.19 3.16
C GLY A 43 -7.85 23.01 1.90
N ARG A 44 -6.80 22.67 1.15
CA ARG A 44 -6.36 23.38 -0.07
C ARG A 44 -6.92 22.73 -1.34
N VAL A 45 -8.22 22.42 -1.34
CA VAL A 45 -8.89 21.68 -2.43
C VAL A 45 -8.75 22.38 -3.78
N LYS A 46 -8.96 23.70 -3.84
CA LYS A 46 -8.81 24.49 -5.09
C LYS A 46 -7.43 24.36 -5.71
N LEU A 47 -6.37 24.26 -4.89
CA LEU A 47 -5.01 24.07 -5.38
C LEU A 47 -4.79 22.62 -5.83
N ALA A 48 -5.29 21.66 -5.05
CA ALA A 48 -5.23 20.23 -5.34
C ALA A 48 -5.87 19.86 -6.69
N ASP A 49 -6.95 20.55 -7.04
CA ASP A 49 -7.74 20.31 -8.25
C ASP A 49 -7.38 21.28 -9.39
N SER A 50 -6.40 22.16 -9.19
CA SER A 50 -6.00 23.12 -10.22
C SER A 50 -5.28 22.44 -11.40
N ASP A 51 -5.56 22.94 -12.60
CA ASP A 51 -4.93 22.44 -13.82
C ASP A 51 -3.40 22.57 -13.81
N ARG A 52 -2.87 23.57 -13.09
CA ARG A 52 -1.43 23.86 -12.97
C ARG A 52 -0.61 22.71 -12.37
N ILE A 53 -1.23 21.87 -11.53
CA ILE A 53 -0.58 20.70 -10.92
C ILE A 53 -1.10 19.37 -11.48
N SER A 54 -1.85 19.43 -12.59
CA SER A 54 -2.31 18.25 -13.30
C SER A 54 -1.13 17.51 -13.93
N ASN A 55 -1.26 16.19 -14.11
CA ASN A 55 -0.24 15.38 -14.77
C ASN A 55 0.04 15.85 -16.22
N ARG A 56 -0.95 16.48 -16.87
CA ARG A 56 -0.81 17.08 -18.22
C ARG A 56 0.04 18.34 -18.15
N ALA A 57 -0.28 19.28 -17.26
CA ALA A 57 0.43 20.55 -17.14
C ALA A 57 1.90 20.38 -16.73
N VAL A 58 2.21 19.32 -15.97
CA VAL A 58 3.60 19.02 -15.56
C VAL A 58 4.30 18.01 -16.48
N GLY A 59 3.76 17.72 -17.67
CA GLY A 59 4.45 16.95 -18.73
C GLY A 59 4.59 15.44 -18.50
N ILE A 60 3.92 14.88 -17.49
CA ILE A 60 4.03 13.46 -17.11
C ILE A 60 2.82 12.60 -17.54
N SER A 61 1.98 13.08 -18.46
CA SER A 61 0.86 12.30 -19.01
C SER A 61 1.35 11.10 -19.86
N GLY A 62 0.47 10.10 -20.05
CA GLY A 62 0.72 8.99 -20.97
C GLY A 62 1.59 7.83 -20.45
N ALA A 63 1.83 7.75 -19.13
CA ALA A 63 2.55 6.60 -18.56
C ALA A 63 1.75 5.30 -18.76
N SER A 64 2.43 4.24 -19.23
CA SER A 64 1.84 2.90 -19.36
C SER A 64 1.49 2.32 -17.99
N ARG A 65 0.34 1.66 -17.90
CA ARG A 65 -0.06 0.86 -16.73
C ARG A 65 0.44 -0.58 -16.79
N ASN A 66 1.02 -1.00 -17.92
CA ASN A 66 1.43 -2.39 -18.11
C ASN A 66 2.73 -2.63 -17.33
N GLY A 67 2.63 -3.36 -16.22
CA GLY A 67 3.77 -3.68 -15.38
C GLY A 67 4.65 -4.77 -16.02
N THR A 68 5.95 -4.72 -15.76
CA THR A 68 6.90 -5.77 -16.16
C THR A 68 6.88 -7.00 -15.25
N ARG A 69 6.06 -6.97 -14.18
CA ARG A 69 6.05 -7.98 -13.11
C ARG A 69 5.19 -9.18 -13.52
N ARG A 70 5.74 -10.39 -13.32
CA ARG A 70 5.06 -11.68 -13.53
C ARG A 70 4.92 -12.42 -12.20
N ALA A 71 3.94 -13.32 -12.10
CA ALA A 71 3.82 -14.21 -10.95
C ALA A 71 5.08 -15.09 -10.82
N ILE A 72 5.59 -15.24 -9.60
CA ILE A 72 6.72 -16.13 -9.34
C ILE A 72 6.26 -17.59 -9.47
N THR A 73 7.08 -18.43 -10.11
CA THR A 73 6.83 -19.88 -10.18
C THR A 73 7.21 -20.55 -8.86
N ASP A 74 6.62 -21.70 -8.55
CA ASP A 74 6.90 -22.40 -7.31
C ASP A 74 8.38 -22.82 -7.19
N GLY A 75 8.96 -23.38 -8.25
CA GLY A 75 10.38 -23.76 -8.26
C GLY A 75 11.31 -22.57 -8.02
N LYS A 76 11.03 -21.40 -8.62
CA LYS A 76 11.83 -20.20 -8.40
C LYS A 76 11.68 -19.70 -6.96
N TYR A 77 10.49 -19.77 -6.39
CA TYR A 77 10.25 -19.39 -5.00
C TYR A 77 11.01 -20.28 -4.02
N GLN A 78 11.01 -21.61 -4.21
CA GLN A 78 11.72 -22.52 -3.31
C GLN A 78 13.22 -22.22 -3.25
N ALA A 79 13.86 -22.04 -4.43
CA ALA A 79 15.27 -21.66 -4.50
C ALA A 79 15.57 -20.31 -3.79
N VAL A 80 14.66 -19.33 -3.92
CA VAL A 80 14.77 -18.06 -3.19
C VAL A 80 14.63 -18.27 -1.68
N GLN A 81 13.70 -19.13 -1.26
CA GLN A 81 13.44 -19.39 0.15
C GLN A 81 14.61 -20.12 0.85
N GLU A 82 15.23 -21.08 0.17
CA GLU A 82 16.47 -21.74 0.64
C GLU A 82 17.61 -20.73 0.78
N SER A 83 17.85 -19.93 -0.25
CA SER A 83 18.87 -18.88 -0.23
C SER A 83 18.61 -17.85 0.88
N ALA A 84 17.34 -17.48 1.09
CA ALA A 84 16.95 -16.54 2.14
C ALA A 84 17.18 -17.13 3.53
N ARG A 85 16.84 -18.40 3.77
CA ARG A 85 17.06 -19.08 5.05
C ARG A 85 18.53 -19.12 5.44
N LEU A 86 19.42 -19.39 4.47
CA LEU A 86 20.87 -19.39 4.69
C LEU A 86 21.41 -17.99 5.03
N LYS A 87 20.77 -16.93 4.49
CA LYS A 87 21.21 -15.56 4.69
C LYS A 87 20.69 -14.93 5.97
N ASP A 88 19.39 -15.07 6.22
CA ASP A 88 18.68 -14.53 7.38
C ASP A 88 17.31 -15.24 7.53
N PRO A 89 17.08 -15.98 8.63
CA PRO A 89 15.79 -16.58 8.93
C PRO A 89 14.62 -15.57 8.95
N GLY A 90 14.88 -14.32 9.38
CA GLY A 90 13.89 -13.24 9.38
C GLY A 90 13.49 -12.81 7.97
N LEU A 91 14.44 -12.72 7.04
CA LEU A 91 14.17 -12.48 5.62
C LEU A 91 13.30 -13.58 5.02
N ALA A 92 13.62 -14.85 5.30
CA ALA A 92 12.85 -15.99 4.83
C ALA A 92 11.39 -15.94 5.34
N ALA A 93 11.20 -15.66 6.63
CA ALA A 93 9.87 -15.50 7.22
C ALA A 93 9.10 -14.33 6.59
N ALA A 94 9.77 -13.18 6.36
CA ALA A 94 9.14 -12.02 5.73
C ALA A 94 8.69 -12.30 4.28
N LEU A 95 9.50 -13.03 3.50
CA LEU A 95 9.16 -13.43 2.13
C LEU A 95 7.98 -14.40 2.09
N GLU A 96 7.92 -15.33 3.04
CA GLU A 96 6.81 -16.28 3.18
C GLU A 96 5.49 -15.56 3.51
N LEU A 97 5.50 -14.68 4.50
CA LEU A 97 4.33 -13.87 4.84
C LEU A 97 3.91 -12.96 3.68
N ALA A 98 4.87 -12.38 2.96
CA ALA A 98 4.59 -11.56 1.78
C ALA A 98 3.88 -12.37 0.68
N ARG A 99 4.32 -13.60 0.44
CA ARG A 99 3.70 -14.51 -0.54
C ARG A 99 2.28 -14.91 -0.12
N LEU A 100 2.09 -15.36 1.12
CA LEU A 100 0.81 -15.90 1.59
C LEU A 100 -0.27 -14.84 1.77
N MET A 101 0.12 -13.65 2.24
CA MET A 101 -0.84 -12.58 2.57
C MET A 101 -0.85 -11.43 1.54
N GLY A 102 -0.01 -11.49 0.51
CA GLY A 102 0.10 -10.45 -0.51
C GLY A 102 0.60 -9.10 0.05
N LEU A 103 1.49 -9.17 1.05
CA LEU A 103 2.10 -8.01 1.68
C LEU A 103 3.11 -7.36 0.71
N ARG A 104 3.16 -6.04 0.69
CA ARG A 104 4.22 -5.25 0.05
C ARG A 104 5.48 -5.28 0.93
N SER A 105 6.63 -4.96 0.35
CA SER A 105 7.94 -5.05 1.03
C SER A 105 7.97 -4.36 2.39
N GLN A 106 7.40 -3.16 2.52
CA GLN A 106 7.34 -2.46 3.82
C GLN A 106 6.41 -3.12 4.82
N GLU A 107 5.27 -3.64 4.35
CA GLU A 107 4.28 -4.32 5.19
C GLU A 107 4.87 -5.65 5.72
N ALA A 108 5.57 -6.41 4.87
CA ALA A 108 6.24 -7.66 5.22
C ALA A 108 7.32 -7.49 6.29
N VAL A 109 8.12 -6.42 6.21
CA VAL A 109 9.18 -6.16 7.21
C VAL A 109 8.61 -5.68 8.55
N ARG A 110 7.44 -5.01 8.56
CA ARG A 110 6.86 -4.37 9.75
C ARG A 110 5.71 -5.16 10.38
N CYS A 111 5.33 -6.29 9.80
CA CYS A 111 4.18 -7.07 10.23
C CYS A 111 4.20 -7.67 11.66
N PRO A 112 5.33 -7.85 12.38
CA PRO A 112 5.30 -8.48 13.71
C PRO A 112 4.34 -7.84 14.71
N GLN A 113 4.09 -6.53 14.60
CA GLN A 113 3.15 -5.79 15.45
C GLN A 113 1.68 -6.22 15.26
N SER A 114 1.36 -6.92 14.17
CA SER A 114 0.02 -7.38 13.83
C SER A 114 -0.23 -8.86 14.12
N PHE A 115 0.79 -9.62 14.51
CA PHE A 115 0.72 -11.08 14.62
C PHE A 115 -0.37 -11.56 15.58
N SER A 116 -0.51 -10.94 16.75
CA SER A 116 -1.56 -11.31 17.71
C SER A 116 -2.96 -11.13 17.12
N LYS A 117 -3.22 -10.02 16.43
CA LYS A 117 -4.51 -9.74 15.77
C LYS A 117 -4.78 -10.70 14.62
N TRP A 118 -3.76 -11.00 13.82
CA TRP A 118 -3.87 -11.97 12.73
C TRP A 118 -4.15 -13.37 13.24
N LYS A 119 -3.43 -13.81 14.28
CA LYS A 119 -3.66 -15.10 14.92
C LYS A 119 -5.10 -15.20 15.42
N GLN A 120 -5.58 -14.21 16.17
CA GLN A 120 -6.96 -14.20 16.67
C GLN A 120 -7.99 -14.25 15.54
N ALA A 121 -7.79 -13.46 14.47
CA ALA A 121 -8.69 -13.44 13.33
C ALA A 121 -8.69 -14.79 12.56
N LEU A 122 -7.52 -15.41 12.41
CA LEU A 122 -7.35 -16.72 11.78
C LEU A 122 -8.00 -17.83 12.62
N ASP A 123 -7.75 -17.86 13.93
CA ASP A 123 -8.33 -18.85 14.84
C ASP A 123 -9.87 -18.78 14.79
N ASN A 124 -10.44 -17.58 14.81
CA ASN A 124 -11.89 -17.38 14.66
C ASN A 124 -12.41 -17.86 13.28
N ALA A 125 -11.71 -17.52 12.21
CA ALA A 125 -12.06 -17.93 10.86
C ALA A 125 -12.04 -19.46 10.70
N ILE A 126 -11.03 -20.13 11.26
CA ILE A 126 -10.91 -21.59 11.29
C ILE A 126 -12.09 -22.20 12.05
N GLY A 127 -12.44 -21.67 13.22
CA GLY A 127 -13.60 -22.13 14.00
C GLY A 127 -14.92 -22.02 13.23
N ILE A 128 -15.16 -20.88 12.59
CA ILE A 128 -16.35 -20.67 11.75
C ILE A 128 -16.37 -21.64 10.58
N ALA A 129 -15.25 -21.82 9.89
CA ALA A 129 -15.14 -22.73 8.75
C ALA A 129 -15.38 -24.20 9.17
N GLY A 130 -14.86 -24.61 10.33
CA GLY A 130 -15.10 -25.95 10.90
C GLY A 130 -16.57 -26.25 11.13
N GLN A 131 -17.36 -25.25 11.53
CA GLN A 131 -18.82 -25.36 11.70
C GLN A 131 -19.60 -25.27 10.38
N ARG A 132 -18.92 -24.95 9.27
CA ARG A 132 -19.54 -24.56 7.99
C ARG A 132 -18.91 -25.29 6.80
N ASN A 133 -18.73 -26.61 6.91
CA ASN A 133 -18.21 -27.46 5.83
C ASN A 133 -16.90 -26.95 5.21
N GLY A 134 -16.03 -26.34 6.03
CA GLY A 134 -14.76 -25.76 5.60
C GLY A 134 -14.87 -24.39 4.93
N ARG A 135 -16.03 -23.71 4.99
CA ARG A 135 -16.29 -22.44 4.29
C ARG A 135 -16.63 -21.32 5.26
N LEU A 136 -16.05 -20.14 5.03
CA LEU A 136 -16.42 -18.93 5.80
C LEU A 136 -17.85 -18.45 5.46
N ILE A 137 -18.20 -18.52 4.17
CA ILE A 137 -19.53 -18.23 3.66
C ILE A 137 -20.05 -19.53 3.04
N ASP A 138 -20.85 -20.27 3.81
CA ASP A 138 -21.40 -21.53 3.34
C ASP A 138 -22.65 -21.28 2.48
N ARG A 139 -22.50 -21.50 1.18
CA ARG A 139 -23.53 -21.43 0.15
C ARG A 139 -23.31 -22.61 -0.79
N ALA A 140 -24.36 -22.98 -1.54
CA ALA A 140 -24.29 -24.14 -2.42
C ALA A 140 -23.22 -23.96 -3.51
N THR A 141 -23.02 -22.72 -3.98
CA THR A 141 -22.03 -22.42 -5.02
C THR A 141 -21.15 -21.20 -4.68
N LEU A 142 -19.97 -21.13 -5.30
CA LEU A 142 -19.09 -19.96 -5.21
C LEU A 142 -19.79 -18.68 -5.70
N LYS A 143 -20.63 -18.80 -6.75
CA LYS A 143 -21.40 -17.68 -7.29
C LYS A 143 -22.34 -17.09 -6.24
N GLU A 144 -23.08 -17.95 -5.53
CA GLU A 144 -23.95 -17.53 -4.43
C GLU A 144 -23.18 -16.92 -3.26
N ALA A 145 -22.05 -17.52 -2.87
CA ALA A 145 -21.19 -16.99 -1.82
C ALA A 145 -20.69 -15.57 -2.17
N MET A 146 -20.23 -15.38 -3.40
CA MET A 146 -19.76 -14.08 -3.91
C MET A 146 -20.89 -13.05 -4.00
N GLN A 147 -22.08 -13.45 -4.45
CA GLN A 147 -23.26 -12.58 -4.47
C GLN A 147 -23.71 -12.20 -3.07
N PHE A 148 -23.70 -13.15 -2.13
CA PHE A 148 -23.97 -12.89 -0.72
C PHE A 148 -22.98 -11.87 -0.16
N TRP A 149 -21.67 -12.10 -0.33
CA TRP A 149 -20.64 -11.15 0.12
C TRP A 149 -20.87 -9.73 -0.40
N ARG A 150 -21.07 -9.57 -1.71
CA ARG A 150 -21.26 -8.24 -2.32
C ARG A 150 -22.49 -7.54 -1.78
N ARG A 151 -23.64 -8.22 -1.75
CA ARG A 151 -24.90 -7.66 -1.25
C ARG A 151 -24.81 -7.27 0.22
N GLN A 152 -24.20 -8.11 1.06
CA GLN A 152 -24.05 -7.81 2.48
C GLN A 152 -23.06 -6.68 2.72
N ALA A 153 -21.91 -6.66 2.03
CA ALA A 153 -20.95 -5.58 2.14
C ALA A 153 -21.59 -4.23 1.77
N GLU A 154 -22.38 -4.18 0.69
CA GLU A 154 -23.13 -3.00 0.29
C GLU A 154 -24.16 -2.58 1.34
N ARG A 155 -24.96 -3.53 1.86
CA ARG A 155 -25.95 -3.27 2.92
C ARG A 155 -25.32 -2.72 4.20
N LEU A 156 -24.10 -3.14 4.51
CA LEU A 156 -23.31 -2.67 5.65
C LEU A 156 -22.58 -1.34 5.38
N GLY A 157 -22.81 -0.71 4.23
CA GLY A 157 -22.23 0.59 3.90
C GLY A 157 -20.81 0.53 3.34
N LEU A 158 -20.28 -0.65 2.99
CA LEU A 158 -19.01 -0.78 2.27
C LEU A 158 -19.22 -0.45 0.78
N THR A 159 -19.47 0.82 0.48
CA THR A 159 -19.71 1.34 -0.87
C THR A 159 -18.89 2.59 -1.14
N GLY A 160 -18.76 2.97 -2.41
CA GLY A 160 -18.03 4.18 -2.83
C GLY A 160 -16.61 4.25 -2.25
N GLN A 161 -16.33 5.34 -1.51
CA GLN A 161 -15.01 5.57 -0.88
C GLN A 161 -14.65 4.51 0.18
N ASN A 162 -15.63 3.88 0.81
CA ASN A 162 -15.48 2.85 1.83
C ASN A 162 -15.78 1.44 1.30
N SER A 163 -15.66 1.21 -0.01
CA SER A 163 -15.83 -0.12 -0.63
C SER A 163 -14.92 -1.19 -0.01
N PRO A 164 -15.15 -2.50 -0.22
CA PRO A 164 -14.25 -3.54 0.30
C PRO A 164 -12.77 -3.37 -0.13
N HIS A 165 -12.51 -2.68 -1.24
CA HIS A 165 -11.16 -2.33 -1.67
C HIS A 165 -10.49 -1.31 -0.73
N SER A 166 -11.27 -0.45 -0.05
CA SER A 166 -10.83 0.46 1.00
C SER A 166 -10.27 -0.26 2.23
N LEU A 167 -10.76 -1.48 2.54
CA LEU A 167 -10.25 -2.28 3.67
C LEU A 167 -8.76 -2.60 3.50
N ARG A 168 -8.32 -2.84 2.26
CA ARG A 168 -6.89 -3.01 1.93
C ARG A 168 -6.09 -1.72 2.18
N TYR A 169 -6.69 -0.55 1.92
CA TYR A 169 -6.06 0.74 2.19
C TYR A 169 -6.05 1.09 3.68
N ALA A 170 -7.07 0.73 4.45
CA ALA A 170 -7.09 0.93 5.90
C ALA A 170 -5.92 0.19 6.56
N TRP A 171 -5.66 -1.05 6.13
CA TRP A 171 -4.50 -1.81 6.61
C TRP A 171 -3.16 -1.16 6.21
N ALA A 172 -3.02 -0.66 4.97
CA ALA A 172 -1.83 0.07 4.53
C ALA A 172 -1.65 1.42 5.24
N GLN A 173 -2.72 2.18 5.49
CA GLN A 173 -2.69 3.51 6.11
C GLN A 173 -2.52 3.47 7.63
N MET A 174 -3.04 2.44 8.31
CA MET A 174 -2.84 2.24 9.75
C MET A 174 -1.36 1.99 10.08
N LEU A 175 -0.61 1.40 9.15
CA LEU A 175 0.85 1.33 9.20
C LEU A 175 1.50 2.72 9.01
N PHE A 176 1.05 3.56 8.06
CA PHE A 176 1.61 4.90 7.84
C PHE A 176 1.34 5.90 8.98
N ALA A 177 0.16 5.88 9.59
CA ALA A 177 -0.21 6.85 10.64
C ALA A 177 0.57 6.64 11.96
N ILE A 178 0.85 5.38 12.32
CA ILE A 178 1.70 5.04 13.49
C ILE A 178 3.16 5.50 13.25
N ILE A 179 3.63 5.47 12.00
CA ILE A 179 4.97 5.90 11.62
C ILE A 179 5.09 7.42 11.65
N TRP A 180 4.14 8.17 11.09
CA TRP A 180 4.27 9.64 11.02
C TRP A 180 4.23 10.31 12.41
N ARG A 181 3.51 9.72 13.38
CA ARG A 181 3.49 10.18 14.78
C ARG A 181 4.73 9.77 15.59
N ARG A 182 5.55 8.83 15.08
CA ARG A 182 6.73 8.27 15.80
C ARG A 182 8.07 8.64 15.14
N ASP A 183 8.12 8.84 13.82
CA ASP A 183 9.30 9.27 13.06
C ASP A 183 9.60 10.78 13.17
N SER A 184 8.61 11.60 13.54
CA SER A 184 8.85 13.00 13.92
C SER A 184 9.64 13.12 15.23
N VAL A 185 9.63 12.09 16.07
CA VAL A 185 10.29 12.10 17.39
C VAL A 185 11.54 11.21 17.45
N ASN A 186 11.69 10.18 16.60
CA ASN A 186 12.72 9.16 16.85
C ASN A 186 13.50 8.70 15.59
N ARG A 187 14.26 9.63 15.00
CA ARG A 187 15.24 9.35 13.93
C ARG A 187 16.49 8.57 14.39
N ARG A 188 16.48 7.94 15.58
CA ARG A 188 17.69 7.37 16.24
C ARG A 188 17.62 5.89 16.64
N ARG A 189 16.70 5.07 16.09
CA ARG A 189 16.55 3.68 16.57
C ARG A 189 16.62 2.55 15.54
N TRP A 190 17.28 2.80 14.41
CA TRP A 190 17.77 1.73 13.55
C TRP A 190 19.29 1.86 13.45
N ARG A 191 19.96 1.37 14.49
CA ARG A 191 21.36 0.92 14.51
C ARG A 191 21.34 -0.48 15.07
#